data_AF-A0A9D0W2P9-F1
#
_entry.id   AF-A0A9D0W2P9-F1
#
_cell.length_a   1.000
_cell.length_b   1.000
_cell.length_c   1.000
_cell.angle_alpha   90.00
_cell.angle_beta   90.00
_cell.angle_gamma   90.00
#
_symmetry.space_group_name_H-M   'P 1'
#
loop_
_entity.id
_entity.type
_entity.pdbx_description
1 polymer ?
#
loop_
_entity_poly.entity_id
_entity_poly.type
_entity_poly.pdbx_seq_one_letter_code
_entity_poly.pdbx_strand_id
1 'polypeptide(L)'
;MNAMTKGSAAVALLLAGGVAAAAPPAGLAPDASVGRAQFTTAIVDREPVDRVVVLQAPLDTVYFFTELRHLEGRTVIHRWEYRGEVQSQVSFQVKGPR
;
A
#
# COMPACT_ATOMS: atom_id res chain seq x y z
N MET A 1 58.64 -12.93 -44.19
CA MET A 1 58.88 -14.38 -44.30
C MET A 1 58.82 -14.98 -42.90
N ASN A 2 58.06 -16.08 -42.75
CA ASN A 2 57.88 -16.98 -41.58
C ASN A 2 57.13 -16.37 -40.37
N ALA A 3 56.20 -17.04 -39.68
CA ALA A 3 55.61 -18.37 -39.80
C ALA A 3 54.25 -18.45 -39.04
N MET A 4 53.28 -19.10 -39.68
CA MET A 4 52.41 -20.19 -39.18
C MET A 4 52.34 -20.49 -37.67
N THR A 5 51.16 -20.43 -37.04
CA THR A 5 50.62 -21.50 -36.15
C THR A 5 49.13 -21.32 -35.80
N LYS A 6 48.48 -22.47 -35.57
CA LYS A 6 47.03 -22.76 -35.46
C LYS A 6 46.47 -22.58 -34.04
N GLY A 7 45.14 -22.52 -33.88
CA GLY A 7 44.50 -22.86 -32.60
C GLY A 7 43.00 -22.59 -32.51
N SER A 8 42.18 -23.64 -32.64
CA SER A 8 40.74 -23.66 -32.37
C SER A 8 40.43 -23.44 -30.88
N ALA A 9 39.28 -22.82 -30.56
CA ALA A 9 38.45 -23.21 -29.42
C ALA A 9 37.05 -22.58 -29.53
N ALA A 10 36.03 -23.42 -29.65
CA ALA A 10 34.64 -23.04 -29.44
C ALA A 10 34.42 -22.83 -27.93
N VAL A 11 33.83 -21.69 -27.56
CA VAL A 11 33.39 -21.43 -26.18
C VAL A 11 31.86 -21.53 -26.18
N ALA A 12 31.35 -22.63 -25.63
CA ALA A 12 29.94 -22.78 -25.30
C ALA A 12 29.68 -22.05 -23.97
N LEU A 13 28.90 -20.98 -24.02
CA LEU A 13 28.47 -20.24 -22.84
C LEU A 13 27.19 -20.88 -22.28
N LEU A 14 27.30 -21.59 -21.16
CA LEU A 14 26.18 -22.06 -20.36
C LEU A 14 25.68 -20.91 -19.47
N LEU A 15 24.48 -20.40 -19.76
CA LEU A 15 23.77 -19.46 -18.89
C LEU A 15 22.94 -20.24 -17.87
N ALA A 16 23.47 -20.40 -16.65
CA ALA A 16 22.68 -20.84 -15.50
C ALA A 16 21.91 -19.63 -14.92
N GLY A 17 20.72 -19.35 -15.46
CA GLY A 17 19.80 -18.38 -14.90
C GLY A 17 18.99 -18.99 -13.76
N GLY A 18 19.37 -18.75 -12.51
CA GLY A 18 18.55 -19.11 -11.35
C GLY A 18 17.32 -18.21 -11.25
N VAL A 19 16.13 -18.81 -11.30
CA VAL A 19 14.88 -18.09 -11.01
C VAL A 19 14.79 -17.86 -9.50
N ALA A 20 14.89 -16.61 -9.06
CA ALA A 20 14.58 -16.25 -7.69
C ALA A 20 13.06 -16.38 -7.48
N ALA A 21 12.62 -17.36 -6.70
CA ALA A 21 11.24 -17.49 -6.30
C ALA A 21 10.85 -16.26 -5.45
N ALA A 22 9.93 -15.44 -5.95
CA ALA A 22 9.35 -14.36 -5.17
C ALA A 22 8.61 -14.98 -3.96
N ALA A 23 8.96 -14.56 -2.75
CA ALA A 23 8.26 -14.97 -1.54
C ALA A 23 6.78 -14.56 -1.63
N PRO A 24 5.83 -15.40 -1.18
CA PRO A 24 4.42 -15.04 -1.16
C PRO A 24 4.23 -13.78 -0.30
N PRO A 25 3.29 -12.88 -0.66
CA PRO A 25 3.00 -11.71 0.16
C PRO A 25 2.62 -12.20 1.56
N ALA A 26 3.34 -11.72 2.57
CA ALA A 26 2.99 -11.97 3.95
C ALA A 26 1.51 -11.58 4.14
N GLY A 27 0.70 -12.52 4.66
CA GLY A 27 -0.71 -12.27 4.97
C GLY A 27 -0.87 -11.10 5.93
N LEU A 28 -2.10 -10.59 6.06
CA LEU A 28 -2.41 -9.64 7.12
C LEU A 28 -2.12 -10.31 8.48
N ALA A 29 -1.57 -9.54 9.43
CA ALA A 29 -1.49 -9.99 10.81
C ALA A 29 -2.90 -10.37 11.28
N PRO A 30 -3.05 -11.43 12.11
CA PRO A 30 -4.37 -11.94 12.51
C PRO A 30 -5.23 -10.91 13.27
N ASP A 31 -4.60 -9.85 13.78
CA ASP A 31 -5.20 -8.73 14.51
C ASP A 31 -5.23 -7.41 13.71
N ALA A 32 -4.85 -7.43 12.44
CA ALA A 32 -4.95 -6.28 11.55
C ALA A 32 -6.43 -5.88 11.37
N SER A 33 -6.77 -4.64 11.73
CA SER A 33 -8.17 -4.22 11.77
C SER A 33 -8.36 -2.71 11.64
N VAL A 34 -9.57 -2.32 11.24
CA VAL A 34 -10.04 -0.94 11.37
C VAL A 34 -10.71 -0.82 12.74
N GLY A 35 -10.10 -0.06 13.66
CA GLY A 35 -10.60 0.11 15.02
C GLY A 35 -11.81 1.05 15.09
N ARG A 36 -11.72 2.19 14.39
CA ARG A 36 -12.79 3.18 14.27
C ARG A 36 -12.90 3.68 12.85
N ALA A 37 -14.12 4.02 12.46
CA ALA A 37 -14.45 4.70 11.22
C ALA A 37 -15.60 5.68 11.50
N GLN A 38 -15.35 6.99 11.37
CA GLN A 38 -16.36 8.00 11.66
C GLN A 38 -16.15 9.30 10.90
N PHE A 39 -17.23 10.03 10.67
CA PHE A 39 -17.16 11.40 10.21
C PHE A 39 -16.86 12.35 11.35
N THR A 40 -16.10 13.40 11.06
CA THR A 40 -15.76 14.47 12.01
C THR A 40 -15.61 15.81 11.28
N THR A 41 -15.78 16.91 12.00
CA THR A 41 -15.57 18.26 11.48
C THR A 41 -14.09 18.64 11.42
N ALA A 42 -13.23 18.00 12.22
CA ALA A 42 -11.78 18.21 12.17
C ALA A 42 -11.00 17.03 12.76
N ILE A 43 -9.73 16.92 12.39
CA ILE A 43 -8.77 15.97 12.99
C ILE A 43 -7.64 16.79 13.62
N VAL A 44 -7.44 16.65 14.93
CA VAL A 44 -6.40 17.34 15.70
C VAL A 44 -5.58 16.30 16.44
N ASP A 45 -4.25 16.42 16.43
CA ASP A 45 -3.34 15.47 17.09
C ASP A 45 -3.59 13.98 16.71
N ARG A 46 -4.02 13.76 15.45
CA ARG A 46 -4.37 12.46 14.88
C ARG A 46 -5.61 11.80 15.51
N GLU A 47 -6.50 12.59 16.10
CA GLU A 47 -7.77 12.14 16.69
C GLU A 47 -8.94 12.99 16.13
N PRO A 48 -10.13 12.41 15.87
CA PRO A 48 -11.30 13.19 15.51
C PRO A 48 -11.76 14.05 16.68
N VAL A 49 -12.17 15.29 16.42
CA VAL A 49 -12.63 16.21 17.49
C VAL A 49 -14.09 15.95 17.89
N ASP A 50 -14.86 15.32 17.00
CA ASP A 50 -16.28 15.05 17.20
C ASP A 50 -16.76 13.84 16.38
N ARG A 51 -18.07 13.59 16.42
CA ARG A 51 -18.74 12.60 15.58
C ARG A 51 -19.90 13.24 14.84
N VAL A 52 -19.82 13.24 13.52
CA VAL A 52 -20.88 13.75 12.65
C VAL A 52 -21.76 12.59 12.18
N VAL A 53 -23.06 12.67 12.46
CA VAL A 53 -24.05 11.67 12.02
C VAL A 53 -25.15 12.26 11.12
N VAL A 54 -25.25 13.59 11.08
CA VAL A 54 -26.13 14.34 10.18
C VAL A 54 -25.31 15.45 9.55
N LEU A 55 -25.35 15.55 8.23
CA LEU A 55 -24.78 16.67 7.48
C LEU A 55 -25.88 17.68 7.21
N GLN A 56 -25.66 18.93 7.61
CA GLN A 56 -26.59 20.05 7.35
C GLN A 56 -25.89 21.07 6.47
N ALA A 57 -26.56 21.52 5.42
CA ALA A 57 -26.02 22.58 4.57
C ALA A 57 -26.06 23.95 5.29
N PRO A 58 -25.13 24.86 4.98
CA PRO A 58 -23.93 24.66 4.15
C PRO A 58 -22.82 23.98 4.96
N LEU A 59 -22.19 22.96 4.37
CA LEU A 59 -21.04 22.28 4.97
C LEU A 59 -19.97 22.15 3.91
N ASP A 60 -18.88 22.90 4.06
CA ASP A 60 -17.84 23.01 3.03
C ASP A 60 -16.88 21.82 3.07
N THR A 61 -16.67 21.21 4.25
CA THR A 61 -15.70 20.14 4.43
C THR A 61 -16.12 19.20 5.57
N VAL A 62 -16.05 17.90 5.32
CA VAL A 62 -16.17 16.86 6.32
C VAL A 62 -15.01 15.87 6.18
N TYR A 63 -14.49 15.39 7.29
CA TYR A 63 -13.43 14.40 7.32
C TYR A 63 -14.00 13.03 7.64
N PHE A 64 -13.41 11.97 7.09
CA PHE A 64 -13.65 10.60 7.53
C PHE A 64 -12.38 10.05 8.13
N PHE A 65 -12.44 9.86 9.43
CA PHE A 65 -11.35 9.37 10.24
C PHE A 65 -11.39 7.84 10.29
N THR A 66 -10.23 7.21 10.08
CA THR A 66 -10.03 5.77 10.26
C THR A 66 -8.83 5.50 11.18
N GLU A 67 -9.04 4.66 12.20
CA GLU A 67 -7.97 4.14 13.07
C GLU A 67 -7.57 2.74 12.56
N LEU A 68 -6.28 2.48 12.34
CA LEU A 68 -5.78 1.35 11.56
C LEU A 68 -4.77 0.50 12.36
N ARG A 69 -5.25 -0.53 13.06
CA ARG A 69 -4.44 -1.29 14.00
C ARG A 69 -3.67 -2.41 13.33
N HIS A 70 -2.42 -2.62 13.74
CA HIS A 70 -1.54 -3.71 13.30
C HIS A 70 -1.36 -3.77 11.77
N LEU A 71 -1.29 -2.59 11.15
CA LEU A 71 -1.13 -2.42 9.70
C LEU A 71 0.20 -1.75 9.35
N GLU A 72 1.16 -1.60 10.28
CA GLU A 72 2.42 -0.92 9.96
C GLU A 72 3.19 -1.58 8.82
N GLY A 73 3.81 -0.75 7.98
CA GLY A 73 4.54 -1.18 6.79
C GLY A 73 3.63 -1.57 5.62
N ARG A 74 2.32 -1.72 5.83
CA ARG A 74 1.35 -2.06 4.78
C ARG A 74 0.87 -0.83 4.03
N THR A 75 0.51 -1.03 2.76
CA THR A 75 -0.24 -0.04 1.98
C THR A 75 -1.73 -0.27 2.17
N VAL A 76 -2.43 0.77 2.61
CA VAL A 76 -3.89 0.79 2.75
C VAL A 76 -4.47 1.66 1.65
N ILE A 77 -5.60 1.21 1.09
CA ILE A 77 -6.40 1.96 0.13
C ILE A 77 -7.64 2.45 0.86
N HIS A 78 -7.73 3.76 1.06
CA HIS A 78 -8.91 4.42 1.58
C HIS A 78 -9.82 4.79 0.40
N ARG A 79 -10.90 4.02 0.22
CA ARG A 79 -11.84 4.19 -0.89
C ARG A 79 -13.21 4.60 -0.39
N TRP A 80 -13.79 5.57 -1.06
CA TRP A 80 -15.11 6.09 -0.79
C TRP A 80 -16.02 5.87 -1.98
N GLU A 81 -17.19 5.32 -1.70
CA GLU A 81 -18.19 5.00 -2.70
C GLU A 81 -19.51 5.66 -2.31
N TYR A 82 -20.18 6.25 -3.30
CA TYR A 82 -21.54 6.73 -3.19
C TYR A 82 -22.37 6.07 -4.28
N ARG A 83 -23.42 5.34 -3.89
CA ARG A 83 -24.29 4.58 -4.82
C ARG A 83 -23.52 3.63 -5.76
N GLY A 84 -22.44 3.04 -5.26
CA GLY A 84 -21.59 2.12 -6.04
C GLY A 84 -20.56 2.80 -6.94
N GLU A 85 -20.53 4.14 -6.96
CA GLU A 85 -19.53 4.91 -7.71
C GLU A 85 -18.43 5.40 -6.77
N VAL A 86 -17.17 5.15 -7.15
CA VAL A 86 -16.00 5.63 -6.40
C VAL A 86 -15.90 7.14 -6.51
N GLN A 87 -16.06 7.84 -5.39
CA GLN A 87 -15.98 9.29 -5.30
C GLN A 87 -14.56 9.75 -4.96
N SER A 88 -13.82 8.94 -4.20
CA SER A 88 -12.44 9.22 -3.82
C SER A 88 -11.70 7.93 -3.52
N GLN A 89 -10.42 7.88 -3.87
CA GLN A 89 -9.54 6.77 -3.54
C GLN A 89 -8.13 7.30 -3.26
N VAL A 90 -7.62 7.00 -2.07
CA VAL A 90 -6.28 7.39 -1.63
C VAL A 90 -5.53 6.17 -1.14
N SER A 91 -4.35 5.92 -1.71
CA SER A 91 -3.46 4.85 -1.28
C SER A 91 -2.30 5.45 -0.48
N PHE A 92 -2.00 4.88 0.69
CA PHE A 92 -0.88 5.33 1.52
C PHE A 92 -0.27 4.19 2.33
N GLN A 93 1.01 4.34 2.69
CA GLN A 93 1.70 3.40 3.57
C GLN A 93 1.48 3.78 5.04
N VAL A 94 1.11 2.81 5.86
CA VAL A 94 0.95 2.98 7.30
C VAL A 94 2.33 2.97 7.96
N LYS A 95 2.72 4.08 8.58
CA LYS A 95 4.07 4.27 9.12
C LYS A 95 4.20 3.98 10.63
N GLY A 96 3.09 3.70 11.31
CA GLY A 96 3.08 3.49 12.76
C GLY A 96 2.12 2.39 13.18
N PRO A 97 2.20 1.95 14.44
CA PRO A 97 1.55 0.71 14.91
C PRO A 97 0.04 0.82 15.19
N ARG A 98 -0.61 1.97 14.92
CA ARG A 98 -1.97 2.28 15.40
C ARG A 98 -2.97 2.62 14.31
#